data_AF-A0A4P5TP39-F1
#
_entry.id   AF-A0A4P5TP39-F1
#
_cell.length_a   1.000
_cell.length_b   1.000
_cell.length_c   1.000
_cell.angle_alpha   90.00
_cell.angle_beta   90.00
_cell.angle_gamma   90.00
#
_symmetry.space_group_name_H-M   'P 1'
#
loop_
_entity.id
_entity.type
_entity.pdbx_description
1 polymer ?
#
loop_
_entity_poly.entity_id
_entity_poly.type
_entity_poly.pdbx_seq_one_letter_code
_entity_poly.pdbx_strand_id
1 'polypeptide(L)' 'MEKTKEIIDYLKFSTKLRVLRYAKDCGKNKNACEVFGVKKSTFYKWKKEFEQHGEKGLVRGEP' A
#
# COMPACT_ATOMS: atom_id res chain seq x y z
N MET A 1 -21.43 -1.08 13.87
CA MET A 1 -21.25 -2.29 13.05
C MET A 1 -19.79 -2.71 13.15
N GLU A 2 -19.53 -3.86 13.73
CA GLU A 2 -18.17 -4.41 13.82
C GLU A 2 -17.73 -4.83 12.42
N LYS A 3 -16.64 -4.25 11.91
CA LYS A 3 -16.09 -4.66 10.61
C LYS A 3 -15.43 -6.02 10.80
N THR A 4 -15.79 -7.00 9.96
CA THR A 4 -15.13 -8.31 9.99
C THR A 4 -13.64 -8.15 9.64
N LYS A 5 -12.79 -9.06 10.15
CA LYS A 5 -11.35 -9.07 9.89
C LYS A 5 -11.03 -9.00 8.38
N GLU A 6 -11.79 -9.74 7.58
CA GLU A 6 -11.66 -9.76 6.12
C GLU A 6 -11.87 -8.38 5.48
N ILE A 7 -12.87 -7.61 5.95
CA ILE A 7 -13.12 -6.26 5.46
C ILE A 7 -11.94 -5.33 5.83
N ILE A 8 -11.40 -5.47 7.04
CA ILE A 8 -10.26 -4.67 7.49
C ILE A 8 -9.02 -4.98 6.64
N ASP A 9 -8.73 -6.26 6.42
CA ASP A 9 -7.59 -6.70 5.61
C ASP A 9 -7.71 -6.24 4.16
N TYR A 10 -8.92 -6.30 3.59
CA TYR A 10 -9.21 -5.75 2.27
C TYR A 10 -8.98 -4.24 2.19
N LEU A 11 -9.42 -3.47 3.19
CA LEU A 11 -9.22 -2.02 3.22
C LEU A 11 -7.74 -1.65 3.36
N LYS A 12 -6.96 -2.42 4.13
CA LYS A 12 -5.51 -2.25 4.21
C LYS A 12 -4.84 -2.54 2.87
N PHE A 13 -5.18 -3.66 2.22
CA PHE A 13 -4.68 -4.00 0.90
C PHE A 13 -5.02 -2.91 -0.13
N SER A 14 -6.28 -2.47 -0.19
CA SER A 14 -6.72 -1.47 -1.16
C SER A 14 -6.02 -0.12 -0.96
N THR A 15 -5.75 0.26 0.29
CA THR A 15 -4.98 1.47 0.63
C THR A 15 -3.55 1.36 0.11
N LYS A 16 -2.85 0.25 0.40
CA LYS A 16 -1.47 0.01 -0.10
C LYS A 16 -1.40 0.09 -1.62
N LEU A 17 -2.34 -0.56 -2.30
CA LEU A 17 -2.43 -0.58 -3.76
C LEU A 17 -2.70 0.82 -4.34
N ARG A 18 -3.60 1.58 -3.71
CA ARG A 18 -3.93 2.94 -4.12
C ARG A 18 -2.73 3.88 -4.02
N VAL A 19 -1.95 3.80 -2.93
CA VAL A 19 -0.74 4.62 -2.75
C VAL A 19 0.28 4.33 -3.85
N LEU A 20 0.50 3.05 -4.18
CA LEU A 20 1.45 2.65 -5.21
C LEU A 20 1.01 3.05 -6.63
N ARG A 21 -0.28 2.91 -6.95
CA ARG A 21 -0.84 3.35 -8.23
C ARG A 21 -0.72 4.87 -8.38
N TYR A 22 -1.10 5.64 -7.36
CA TYR A 22 -0.94 7.09 -7.37
C TYR A 22 0.53 7.52 -7.55
N ALA A 23 1.47 6.84 -6.88
CA ALA A 23 2.90 7.11 -7.05
C ALA A 23 3.38 6.87 -8.49
N LYS A 24 2.89 5.80 -9.13
CA LYS A 24 3.16 5.47 -10.52
C LYS A 24 2.59 6.51 -11.47
N ASP A 25 1.33 6.90 -11.29
CA ASP A 25 0.63 7.84 -12.17
C ASP A 25 1.20 9.26 -12.06
N CYS A 26 1.59 9.71 -10.87
CA CYS A 26 2.22 11.01 -10.67
C CYS A 26 3.73 11.04 -11.01
N GLY A 27 4.37 9.88 -11.20
CA GLY A 27 5.83 9.77 -11.41
C GLY A 27 6.70 10.23 -10.23
N LYS A 28 6.10 10.51 -9.06
CA LYS A 28 6.77 11.09 -7.89
C LYS A 28 6.40 10.33 -6.61
N ASN A 29 7.24 9.36 -6.24
CA ASN A 29 7.07 8.54 -5.02
C ASN A 29 6.95 9.37 -3.73
N LYS A 30 7.70 10.48 -3.63
CA LYS A 30 7.66 11.37 -2.45
C LYS A 30 6.28 12.01 -2.28
N ASN A 31 5.68 12.47 -3.38
CA ASN A 31 4.37 13.10 -3.36
C ASN A 31 3.28 12.12 -2.90
N ALA A 32 3.38 10.84 -3.30
CA ALA A 32 2.45 9.82 -2.82
C ALA A 32 2.56 9.59 -1.31
N CYS A 33 3.77 9.60 -0.75
CA CYS A 33 3.98 9.48 0.70
C CYS A 33 3.33 10.64 1.47
N GLU A 34 3.48 11.87 0.97
CA GLU A 34 2.93 13.08 1.59
C GLU A 34 1.40 13.12 1.49
N VAL A 35 0.84 12.84 0.31
CA VAL A 35 -0.62 12.85 0.08
C VAL A 35 -1.34 11.81 0.93
N PHE A 36 -0.75 10.61 1.09
CA PHE A 36 -1.37 9.52 1.84
C PHE A 36 -0.89 9.43 3.30
N GLY A 37 -0.02 10.33 3.76
CA GLY A 37 0.54 10.30 5.11
C GLY A 37 1.36 9.03 5.42
N VAL A 38 1.94 8.40 4.41
CA VAL A 38 2.70 7.15 4.56
C VAL A 38 4.18 7.46 4.75
N LYS A 39 4.81 6.83 5.75
CA LYS A 39 6.27 6.93 5.94
C LYS A 39 7.01 6.41 4.70
N LYS A 40 8.06 7.10 4.27
CA LYS A 40 8.87 6.71 3.10
C LYS A 40 9.38 5.27 3.21
N SER A 41 9.86 4.85 4.37
CA SER A 41 10.33 3.47 4.61
C SER A 41 9.24 2.42 4.39
N THR A 42 8.03 2.68 4.89
CA THR A 42 6.85 1.84 4.69
C THR A 42 6.46 1.77 3.21
N PHE A 43 6.44 2.91 2.52
CA PHE A 43 6.14 2.97 1.09
C PHE A 43 7.12 2.12 0.27
N TYR A 44 8.44 2.28 0.50
CA TYR A 44 9.44 1.52 -0.25
C TYR A 44 9.39 0.02 0.06
N LYS A 45 9.02 -0.37 1.29
CA LYS A 45 8.74 -1.78 1.62
C LYS A 45 7.59 -2.31 0.76
N TRP A 46 6.45 -1.64 0.74
CA TRP A 46 5.30 -2.06 -0.08
C TRP A 46 5.62 -2.07 -1.58
N LYS A 47 6.35 -1.06 -2.07
CA LYS A 47 6.80 -1.00 -3.46
C LYS A 47 7.66 -2.20 -3.82
N LYS A 48 8.64 -2.54 -2.98
CA LYS A 48 9.51 -3.70 -3.18
C LYS A 48 8.72 -5.01 -3.22
N GLU A 49 7.84 -5.24 -2.24
CA GLU A 49 7.00 -6.44 -2.21
C GLU A 49 6.07 -6.53 -3.42
N PHE A 50 5.52 -5.40 -3.86
CA PHE A 50 4.69 -5.32 -5.06
C PHE A 50 5.49 -5.60 -6.35
N GLU A 51 6.72 -5.11 -6.45
CA GLU A 51 7.59 -5.36 -7.60
C GLU A 51 8.02 -6.84 -7.67
N GLN A 52 8.17 -7.51 -6.53
CA GLN A 52 8.59 -8.91 -6.45
C GLN A 52 7.43 -9.91 -6.59
N HIS A 53 6.25 -9.57 -6.06
CA HIS A 53 5.14 -10.51 -5.89
C HIS A 53 3.81 -10.00 -6.45
N GLY A 54 3.78 -8.82 -7.07
CA GLY A 54 2.55 -8.17 -7.52
C GLY A 54 1.62 -7.84 -6.34
N GLU A 55 0.32 -7.87 -6.60
CA GLU A 55 -0.70 -7.58 -5.57
C GLU A 55 -0.62 -8.54 -4.37
N LYS A 56 -0.16 -9.78 -4.56
CA LYS A 56 0.02 -10.75 -3.47
C LYS A 56 1.04 -10.29 -2.43
N GLY A 57 2.04 -9.49 -2.82
CA GLY A 57 3.02 -8.89 -1.91
C GLY A 57 2.44 -7.83 -0.98
N LEU A 58 1.24 -7.30 -1.28
CA LEU A 58 0.59 -6.27 -0.45
C LEU A 58 -0.39 -6.86 0.56
N VAL A 59 -0.90 -8.06 0.28
CA VAL A 59 -1.78 -8.83 1.17
C VAL A 59 -0.99 -9.43 2.33
N ARG A 60 0.22 -9.95 2.05
CA ARG A 60 1.13 -10.47 3.08
C ARG A 60 1.95 -9.35 3.71
N GLY A 61 1.38 -8.70 4.72
CA GLY A 61 2.17 -7.87 5.60
C GLY A 61 1.40 -7.49 6.83
N GLU A 62 1.45 -8.37 7.84
CA GLU A 62 1.27 -8.15 9.29
C GLU A 62 1.41 -9.51 10.03
N PRO A 63 2.04 -9.62 11.22
CA PRO A 63 3.10 -8.82 11.85
C PRO A 63 4.52 -9.24 11.42
#